data_AF-A9GKH4-F1
#
_entry.id   AF-A9GKH4-F1
#
_cell.length_a   1.000
_cell.length_b   1.000
_cell.length_c   1.000
_cell.angle_alpha   90.00
_cell.angle_beta   90.00
_cell.angle_gamma   90.00
#
_symmetry.space_group_name_H-M   'P 1'
#
loop_
_entity.id
_entity.type
_entity.pdbx_description
1 polymer ?
#
loop_
_entity_poly.entity_id
_entity_poly.type
_entity_poly.pdbx_seq_one_letter_code
_entity_poly.pdbx_strand_id
1 'polypeptide(L)'
;MTARTNGLPTRPPRNTGPIELRDFGPTGRRLGTPDDCYDGSPWELHRGELIEQMGSKDIHGIVMALLAALFRTHARQGFTVMTDVYCDLSDPAGPSLRAPDVVVVGDLSSPRNDAYRGTPVLAVEIRGTQSRRYLEEKVKLYLEHEWPWVWIAHAERRELEVVRPGTASITYRPGAEVPLLPELGKHGLGAVPVAALFEERDAAQFTDEWVEARTQARAILAVLSARGLAVPEAVQARVLACGEPGALERWLVSAATAASGAAFAAAVDRG
;
A
#
# COMPACT_ATOMS: atom_id res chain seq x y z
N MET A 1 38.35 -19.41 -40.47
CA MET A 1 37.19 -18.60 -40.08
C MET A 1 36.93 -18.84 -38.60
N THR A 2 37.43 -17.95 -37.74
CA THR A 2 37.26 -18.00 -36.29
C THR A 2 36.02 -17.20 -35.92
N ALA A 3 34.99 -17.88 -35.41
CA ALA A 3 33.79 -17.24 -34.89
C ALA A 3 34.13 -16.51 -33.58
N ARG A 4 33.94 -15.18 -33.56
CA ARG A 4 33.98 -14.38 -32.35
C ARG A 4 32.70 -14.61 -31.57
N THR A 5 32.81 -15.23 -30.40
CA THR A 5 31.75 -15.23 -29.39
C THR A 5 31.67 -13.83 -28.78
N ASN A 6 30.57 -13.12 -29.02
CA ASN A 6 30.22 -11.90 -28.30
C ASN A 6 29.91 -12.26 -26.84
N GLY A 7 30.94 -12.29 -25.99
CA GLY A 7 30.76 -12.35 -24.55
C GLY A 7 30.17 -11.02 -24.06
N LEU A 8 29.06 -11.09 -23.34
CA LEU A 8 28.56 -9.97 -22.53
C LEU A 8 29.68 -9.57 -21.55
N PRO A 9 29.96 -8.27 -21.35
CA PRO A 9 30.97 -7.85 -20.38
C PRO A 9 30.53 -8.24 -18.96
N THR A 10 31.27 -9.18 -18.34
CA THR A 10 31.01 -9.77 -17.02
C THR A 10 31.74 -9.05 -15.89
N ARG A 11 32.15 -7.78 -16.06
CA ARG A 11 32.93 -7.11 -15.02
C ARG A 11 31.98 -6.62 -13.94
N PRO A 12 32.09 -7.10 -12.68
CA PRO A 12 31.25 -6.59 -11.60
C PRO A 12 31.54 -5.09 -11.42
N PRO A 13 30.49 -4.27 -11.16
CA PRO A 13 30.67 -2.86 -10.90
C PRO A 13 31.64 -2.69 -9.72
N ARG A 14 32.76 -2.03 -9.97
CA ARG A 14 33.70 -1.60 -8.93
C ARG A 14 33.35 -0.16 -8.59
N ASN A 15 33.53 0.24 -7.33
CA ASN A 15 33.51 1.66 -6.97
C ASN A 15 34.74 2.34 -7.60
N THR A 16 34.62 2.78 -8.86
CA THR A 16 35.72 3.28 -9.70
C THR A 16 35.89 4.81 -9.62
N GLY A 17 35.38 5.46 -8.57
CA GLY A 17 35.41 6.90 -8.42
C GLY A 17 34.07 7.58 -8.75
N PRO A 18 34.07 8.90 -9.05
CA PRO A 18 32.87 9.70 -9.31
C PRO A 18 31.94 9.05 -10.34
N ILE A 19 30.62 9.13 -10.11
CA ILE A 19 29.59 8.53 -10.97
C ILE A 19 29.78 8.95 -12.43
N GLU A 20 30.18 10.19 -12.68
CA GLU A 20 30.38 10.80 -14.00
C GLU A 20 31.50 10.13 -14.81
N LEU A 21 32.41 9.41 -14.14
CA LEU A 21 33.54 8.71 -14.74
C LEU A 21 33.31 7.20 -14.90
N ARG A 22 32.19 6.68 -14.42
CA ARG A 22 31.88 5.25 -14.50
C ARG A 22 31.41 4.84 -15.89
N ASP A 23 31.73 3.61 -16.26
CA ASP A 23 31.33 2.97 -17.53
C ASP A 23 29.79 2.87 -17.64
N PHE A 24 29.33 2.62 -18.86
CA PHE A 24 27.91 2.38 -19.15
C PHE A 24 27.60 0.88 -19.17
N GLY A 25 26.44 0.53 -18.66
CA GLY A 25 25.88 -0.81 -18.73
C GLY A 25 25.15 -1.10 -20.03
N PRO A 26 24.51 -2.26 -20.14
CA PRO A 26 23.90 -2.75 -21.37
C PRO A 26 22.70 -1.91 -21.84
N THR A 27 22.05 -1.13 -20.98
CA THR A 27 20.96 -0.23 -21.37
C THR A 27 21.45 1.19 -21.67
N GLY A 28 22.76 1.43 -21.61
CA GLY A 28 23.38 2.73 -21.83
C GLY A 28 23.28 3.66 -20.61
N ARG A 29 22.95 3.12 -19.43
CA ARG A 29 22.96 3.85 -18.16
C ARG A 29 24.30 3.69 -17.47
N ARG A 30 24.65 4.61 -16.58
CA ARG A 30 25.91 4.53 -15.82
C ARG A 30 25.88 3.36 -14.86
N LEU A 31 27.00 2.67 -14.69
CA LEU A 31 27.13 1.61 -13.69
C LEU A 31 27.17 2.17 -12.27
N GLY A 32 26.54 1.46 -11.35
CA GLY A 32 26.37 1.83 -9.95
C GLY A 32 26.56 0.66 -8.98
N THR A 33 26.53 1.02 -7.70
CA THR A 33 26.64 0.13 -6.56
C THR A 33 25.56 0.48 -5.52
N PRO A 34 25.25 -0.44 -4.58
CA PRO A 34 24.36 -0.15 -3.47
C PRO A 34 24.70 1.12 -2.68
N ASP A 35 26.00 1.43 -2.53
CA ASP A 35 26.48 2.62 -1.80
C ASP A 35 26.03 3.95 -2.44
N ASP A 36 25.64 3.95 -3.71
CA ASP A 36 25.12 5.13 -4.39
C ASP A 36 23.64 5.40 -4.06
N CYS A 37 22.94 4.44 -3.43
CA CYS A 37 21.52 4.51 -3.09
C CYS A 37 21.32 4.78 -1.58
N TYR A 38 21.88 5.90 -1.09
CA TYR A 38 21.74 6.33 0.30
C TYR A 38 20.54 7.28 0.50
N ASP A 39 20.22 7.61 1.75
CA ASP A 39 19.12 8.54 2.08
C ASP A 39 19.33 9.93 1.45
N GLY A 40 18.34 10.41 0.68
CA GLY A 40 18.42 11.63 -0.11
C GLY A 40 19.18 11.50 -1.44
N SER A 41 19.68 10.30 -1.79
CA SER A 41 20.21 10.04 -3.12
C SER A 41 19.08 10.02 -4.16
N PRO A 42 19.25 10.62 -5.35
CA PRO A 42 18.28 10.52 -6.43
C PRO A 42 18.38 9.19 -7.18
N TRP A 43 19.20 8.24 -6.73
CA TRP A 43 19.52 7.03 -7.50
C TRP A 43 18.83 5.80 -6.97
N GLU A 44 18.17 5.06 -7.85
CA GLU A 44 17.91 3.63 -7.69
C GLU A 44 18.93 2.80 -8.48
N LEU A 45 18.96 1.50 -8.21
CA LEU A 45 19.81 0.55 -8.91
C LEU A 45 18.97 -0.55 -9.57
N HIS A 46 19.26 -0.85 -10.83
CA HIS A 46 18.65 -1.96 -11.56
C HIS A 46 19.76 -2.76 -12.24
N ARG A 47 20.03 -3.95 -11.69
CA ARG A 47 21.07 -4.88 -12.18
C ARG A 47 22.42 -4.19 -12.45
N GLY A 48 22.84 -3.36 -11.50
CA GLY A 48 24.11 -2.62 -11.55
C GLY A 48 24.09 -1.34 -12.39
N GLU A 49 22.97 -0.95 -13.00
CA GLU A 49 22.81 0.34 -13.67
C GLU A 49 22.04 1.35 -12.79
N LEU A 50 22.57 2.56 -12.68
CA LEU A 50 21.93 3.67 -11.95
C LEU A 50 20.73 4.19 -12.74
N ILE A 51 19.63 4.40 -12.03
CA ILE A 51 18.44 5.03 -12.56
C ILE A 51 18.08 6.23 -11.69
N GLU A 52 17.93 7.38 -12.32
CA GLU A 52 17.52 8.60 -11.63
C GLU A 52 16.03 8.51 -11.29
N GLN A 53 15.71 8.75 -10.02
CA GLN A 53 14.37 8.89 -9.52
C GLN A 53 13.79 10.20 -10.06
N MET A 54 12.63 10.09 -10.70
CA MET A 54 11.90 11.26 -11.16
C MET A 54 11.23 11.92 -9.97
N GLY A 55 11.53 13.20 -9.73
CA GLY A 55 11.00 13.97 -8.61
C GLY A 55 9.49 13.89 -8.46
N SER A 56 9.04 13.77 -7.21
CA SER A 56 7.63 13.79 -6.83
C SER A 56 7.06 15.21 -6.91
N LYS A 57 5.81 15.33 -7.36
CA LYS A 57 5.00 16.56 -7.24
C LYS A 57 3.99 16.37 -6.11
N ASP A 58 3.32 17.45 -5.71
CA ASP A 58 2.33 17.46 -4.62
C ASP A 58 1.32 16.29 -4.71
N ILE A 59 0.80 16.01 -5.90
CA ILE A 59 -0.16 14.91 -6.13
C ILE A 59 0.41 13.54 -5.74
N HIS A 60 1.70 13.29 -5.96
CA HIS A 60 2.34 12.03 -5.59
C HIS A 60 2.43 11.90 -4.07
N GLY A 61 2.89 12.94 -3.38
CA GLY A 61 3.00 12.94 -1.91
C GLY A 61 1.63 12.79 -1.22
N ILE A 62 0.59 13.46 -1.75
CA ILE A 62 -0.78 13.33 -1.23
C ILE A 62 -1.29 11.89 -1.40
N VAL A 63 -1.21 11.32 -2.60
CA VAL A 63 -1.68 9.94 -2.86
C VAL A 63 -0.91 8.93 -2.00
N MET A 64 0.41 9.11 -1.83
CA MET A 64 1.23 8.27 -0.95
C MET A 64 0.74 8.32 0.49
N ALA A 65 0.47 9.52 1.03
CA ALA A 65 -0.04 9.69 2.38
C ALA A 65 -1.41 9.03 2.58
N LEU A 66 -2.33 9.18 1.61
CA LEU A 66 -3.66 8.57 1.67
C LEU A 66 -3.57 7.03 1.66
N LEU A 67 -2.78 6.45 0.76
CA LEU A 67 -2.56 5.01 0.68
C LEU A 67 -1.91 4.47 1.95
N ALA A 68 -0.87 5.13 2.45
CA ALA A 68 -0.18 4.72 3.66
C ALA A 68 -1.11 4.77 4.88
N ALA A 69 -1.91 5.83 5.02
CA ALA A 69 -2.89 5.95 6.10
C ALA A 69 -3.95 4.84 6.02
N LEU A 70 -4.55 4.63 4.85
CA LEU A 70 -5.54 3.57 4.61
C LEU A 70 -4.97 2.20 4.97
N PHE A 71 -3.78 1.86 4.46
CA PHE A 71 -3.17 0.57 4.72
C PHE A 71 -2.78 0.42 6.19
N ARG A 72 -2.27 1.45 6.87
CA ARG A 72 -1.94 1.38 8.30
C ARG A 72 -3.16 1.17 9.17
N THR A 73 -4.28 1.80 8.84
CA THR A 73 -5.54 1.62 9.57
C THR A 73 -6.02 0.18 9.50
N HIS A 74 -5.89 -0.45 8.33
CA HIS A 74 -6.48 -1.78 8.06
C HIS A 74 -5.51 -2.95 8.06
N ALA A 75 -4.20 -2.71 8.14
CA ALA A 75 -3.19 -3.77 8.28
C ALA A 75 -3.47 -4.63 9.52
N ARG A 76 -3.50 -5.95 9.33
CA ARG A 76 -3.60 -6.91 10.42
C ARG A 76 -2.32 -6.88 11.27
N GLN A 77 -2.42 -7.38 12.50
CA GLN A 77 -1.25 -7.55 13.35
C GLN A 77 -0.20 -8.41 12.64
N GLY A 78 1.06 -7.98 12.70
CA GLY A 78 2.18 -8.62 12.00
C GLY A 78 2.50 -8.00 10.63
N PHE A 79 1.61 -7.17 10.08
CA PHE A 79 1.88 -6.44 8.84
C PHE A 79 2.32 -5.01 9.11
N THR A 80 3.35 -4.57 8.41
CA THR A 80 3.91 -3.21 8.49
C THR A 80 3.78 -2.53 7.14
N VAL A 81 3.35 -1.27 7.16
CA VAL A 81 3.37 -0.38 6.00
C VAL A 81 4.63 0.47 6.06
N MET A 82 5.38 0.49 4.97
CA MET A 82 6.57 1.34 4.81
C MET A 82 6.40 2.17 3.54
N THR A 83 7.00 3.36 3.52
CA THR A 83 6.97 4.30 2.40
C THR A 83 8.40 4.66 2.01
N ASP A 84 8.64 4.89 0.73
CA ASP A 84 9.95 5.31 0.20
C ASP A 84 11.14 4.49 0.72
N VAL A 85 10.95 3.17 0.85
CA VAL A 85 11.97 2.25 1.38
C VAL A 85 12.63 1.48 0.24
N TYR A 86 13.96 1.50 0.19
CA TYR A 86 14.68 0.61 -0.72
C TYR A 86 14.40 -0.85 -0.38
N CYS A 87 13.96 -1.59 -1.38
CA CYS A 87 13.86 -3.03 -1.38
C CYS A 87 15.05 -3.60 -2.17
N ASP A 88 15.73 -4.57 -1.59
CA ASP A 88 16.82 -5.29 -2.24
C ASP A 88 16.26 -6.43 -3.11
N LEU A 89 16.30 -6.22 -4.42
CA LEU A 89 15.96 -7.20 -5.46
C LEU A 89 17.22 -7.67 -6.19
N SER A 90 18.38 -7.69 -5.52
CA SER A 90 19.60 -8.19 -6.14
C SER A 90 19.46 -9.66 -6.52
N ASP A 91 19.85 -9.99 -7.75
CA ASP A 91 19.76 -11.32 -8.34
C ASP A 91 21.09 -11.68 -9.05
N PRO A 92 21.22 -12.88 -9.64
CA PRO A 92 22.44 -13.24 -10.39
C PRO A 92 22.75 -12.33 -11.58
N ALA A 93 21.79 -11.54 -12.08
CA ALA A 93 22.02 -10.59 -13.16
C ALA A 93 22.55 -9.23 -12.66
N GLY A 94 22.45 -8.95 -11.36
CA GLY A 94 23.19 -7.87 -10.72
C GLY A 94 22.48 -7.28 -9.50
N PRO A 95 23.13 -6.31 -8.83
CA PRO A 95 22.54 -5.65 -7.67
C PRO A 95 21.38 -4.76 -8.11
N SER A 96 20.26 -4.83 -7.39
CA SER A 96 19.08 -4.00 -7.64
C SER A 96 18.50 -3.48 -6.32
N LEU A 97 18.44 -2.16 -6.18
CA LEU A 97 17.81 -1.46 -5.07
C LEU A 97 16.73 -0.56 -5.65
N ARG A 98 15.47 -0.94 -5.44
CA ARG A 98 14.31 -0.17 -5.91
C ARG A 98 13.48 0.27 -4.71
N ALA A 99 12.99 1.49 -4.70
CA ALA A 99 12.16 2.06 -3.65
C ALA A 99 10.72 2.21 -4.16
N PRO A 100 9.83 1.22 -3.93
CA PRO A 100 8.41 1.43 -4.15
C PRO A 100 7.88 2.50 -3.20
N ASP A 101 6.92 3.28 -3.68
CA ASP A 101 6.37 4.42 -2.93
C ASP A 101 5.67 3.94 -1.65
N VAL A 102 4.96 2.80 -1.72
CA VAL A 102 4.37 2.14 -0.55
C VAL A 102 4.57 0.63 -0.65
N VAL A 103 4.96 0.00 0.46
CA VAL A 103 4.96 -1.45 0.59
C VAL A 103 4.25 -1.91 1.86
N VAL A 104 3.64 -3.09 1.79
CA VAL A 104 3.10 -3.82 2.94
C VAL A 104 3.88 -5.11 3.08
N VAL A 105 4.44 -5.36 4.27
CA VAL A 105 5.31 -6.51 4.55
C VAL A 105 4.84 -7.25 5.79
N GLY A 106 5.00 -8.58 5.84
CA GLY A 106 4.58 -9.43 6.96
C GLY A 106 5.72 -10.04 7.77
N ASP A 107 6.97 -9.84 7.33
CA ASP A 107 8.19 -10.49 7.83
C ASP A 107 9.13 -9.51 8.56
N LEU A 108 8.70 -8.25 8.73
CA LEU A 108 9.50 -7.25 9.43
C LEU A 108 9.39 -7.43 10.95
N SER A 109 10.42 -8.04 11.55
CA SER A 109 10.48 -8.24 13.00
C SER A 109 10.75 -6.94 13.79
N SER A 110 11.48 -6.00 13.17
CA SER A 110 11.89 -4.74 13.78
C SER A 110 12.28 -3.73 12.68
N PRO A 111 11.96 -2.44 12.82
CA PRO A 111 12.46 -1.42 11.90
C PRO A 111 13.99 -1.40 11.88
N ARG A 112 14.57 -1.22 10.69
CA ARG A 112 16.01 -1.09 10.48
C ARG A 112 16.26 0.11 9.59
N ASN A 113 17.40 0.77 9.81
CA ASN A 113 17.87 1.80 8.88
C ASN A 113 18.70 1.14 7.77
N ASP A 114 18.05 0.28 6.98
CA ASP A 114 18.66 -0.52 5.92
C ASP A 114 17.60 -0.85 4.86
N ALA A 115 18.04 -1.30 3.68
CA ALA A 115 17.14 -1.80 2.65
C ALA A 115 16.34 -3.01 3.16
N TYR A 116 15.06 -3.04 2.82
CA TYR A 116 14.19 -4.18 3.09
C TYR A 116 14.61 -5.37 2.22
N ARG A 117 14.84 -6.52 2.88
CA ARG A 117 15.20 -7.80 2.26
C ARG A 117 14.09 -8.79 2.52
N GLY A 118 13.18 -8.94 1.57
CA GLY A 118 12.03 -9.82 1.68
C GLY A 118 11.08 -9.66 0.51
N THR A 119 9.89 -10.25 0.61
CA THR A 119 8.84 -10.13 -0.40
C THR A 119 7.66 -9.38 0.20
N PRO A 120 7.39 -8.14 -0.24
CA PRO A 120 6.18 -7.44 0.16
C PRO A 120 4.94 -8.22 -0.26
N VAL A 121 3.92 -8.23 0.58
CA VAL A 121 2.60 -8.76 0.18
C VAL A 121 1.90 -7.82 -0.79
N LEU A 122 2.28 -6.54 -0.78
CA LEU A 122 1.85 -5.52 -1.72
C LEU A 122 2.98 -4.51 -1.92
N ALA A 123 3.24 -4.15 -3.17
CA ALA A 123 4.00 -2.96 -3.53
C ALA A 123 3.11 -2.02 -4.35
N VAL A 124 3.24 -0.72 -4.11
CA VAL A 124 2.51 0.32 -4.83
C VAL A 124 3.48 1.31 -5.45
N GLU A 125 3.20 1.66 -6.70
CA GLU A 125 3.86 2.71 -7.45
C GLU A 125 2.83 3.77 -7.85
N ILE A 126 3.15 5.03 -7.62
CA ILE A 126 2.31 6.19 -7.84
C ILE A 126 2.82 6.91 -9.07
N ARG A 127 2.11 6.68 -10.17
CA ARG A 127 2.40 7.32 -11.43
C ARG A 127 1.71 8.69 -11.49
N GLY A 128 2.49 9.73 -11.23
CA GLY A 128 2.18 11.10 -11.66
C GLY A 128 2.61 11.32 -13.11
N THR A 129 3.63 12.16 -13.31
CA THR A 129 4.17 12.52 -14.65
C THR A 129 5.32 11.62 -15.12
N GLN A 130 5.65 10.57 -14.36
CA GLN A 130 6.79 9.70 -14.67
C GLN A 130 6.61 8.96 -16.00
N SER A 131 7.73 8.67 -16.67
CA SER A 131 7.70 7.96 -17.94
C SER A 131 7.12 6.56 -17.75
N ARG A 132 6.24 6.16 -18.67
CA ARG A 132 5.64 4.82 -18.69
C ARG A 132 6.70 3.72 -18.65
N ARG A 133 7.76 3.89 -19.44
CA ARG A 133 8.86 2.91 -19.59
C ARG A 133 9.60 2.67 -18.28
N TYR A 134 9.92 3.74 -17.54
CA TYR A 134 10.61 3.63 -16.25
C TYR A 134 9.81 2.75 -15.27
N LEU A 135 8.51 3.02 -15.17
CA LEU A 135 7.63 2.26 -14.30
C LEU A 135 7.46 0.81 -14.76
N GLU A 136 7.30 0.58 -16.07
CA GLU A 136 7.22 -0.77 -16.63
C GLU A 136 8.48 -1.61 -16.34
N GLU A 137 9.68 -1.01 -16.42
CA GLU A 137 10.93 -1.70 -16.07
C GLU A 137 10.98 -2.08 -14.58
N LYS A 138 10.48 -1.21 -13.71
CA LYS A 138 10.42 -1.43 -12.25
C LYS A 138 9.42 -2.52 -11.88
N VAL A 139 8.19 -2.41 -12.37
CA VAL A 139 7.12 -3.41 -12.17
C VAL A 139 7.54 -4.76 -12.73
N LYS A 140 8.18 -4.79 -13.91
CA LYS A 140 8.70 -6.04 -14.48
C LYS A 140 9.69 -6.71 -13.54
N LEU A 141 10.62 -5.96 -12.94
CA LEU A 141 11.56 -6.50 -11.97
C LEU A 141 10.83 -7.09 -10.74
N TYR A 142 9.81 -6.41 -10.20
CA TYR A 142 9.02 -6.96 -9.08
C TYR A 142 8.36 -8.30 -9.43
N LEU A 143 7.79 -8.41 -10.62
CA LEU A 143 7.16 -9.64 -11.07
C LEU A 143 8.16 -10.77 -11.34
N GLU A 144 9.36 -10.45 -11.84
CA GLU A 144 10.47 -11.42 -11.98
C GLU A 144 10.91 -11.99 -10.61
N HIS A 145 10.70 -11.23 -9.53
CA HIS A 145 10.97 -11.62 -8.14
C HIS A 145 9.73 -12.14 -7.41
N GLU A 146 8.69 -12.55 -8.14
CA GLU A 146 7.47 -13.18 -7.61
C GLU A 146 6.71 -12.32 -6.58
N TRP A 147 6.82 -10.99 -6.65
CA TRP A 147 6.02 -10.12 -5.80
C TRP A 147 4.53 -10.30 -6.15
N PRO A 148 3.69 -10.71 -5.18
CA PRO A 148 2.36 -11.25 -5.46
C PRO A 148 1.37 -10.21 -5.95
N TRP A 149 1.50 -8.97 -5.46
CA TRP A 149 0.62 -7.86 -5.81
C TRP A 149 1.45 -6.60 -6.05
N VAL A 150 1.30 -6.04 -7.24
CA VAL A 150 1.84 -4.72 -7.58
C VAL A 150 0.68 -3.82 -8.01
N TRP A 151 0.51 -2.72 -7.31
CA TRP A 151 -0.48 -1.70 -7.64
C TRP A 151 0.20 -0.52 -8.31
N ILE A 152 -0.40 -0.02 -9.39
CA ILE A 152 0.01 1.20 -10.06
C ILE A 152 -1.12 2.21 -9.91
N ALA A 153 -0.93 3.18 -9.03
CA ALA A 153 -1.85 4.29 -8.81
C ALA A 153 -1.57 5.39 -9.83
N HIS A 154 -2.42 5.51 -10.85
CA HIS A 154 -2.32 6.55 -11.87
C HIS A 154 -2.95 7.84 -11.33
N ALA A 155 -2.16 8.65 -10.62
CA ALA A 155 -2.63 9.78 -9.82
C ALA A 155 -3.44 10.82 -10.63
N GLU A 156 -2.99 11.20 -11.83
CA GLU A 156 -3.70 12.16 -12.68
C GLU A 156 -5.03 11.62 -13.22
N ARG A 157 -5.10 10.31 -13.46
CA ARG A 157 -6.29 9.64 -14.00
C ARG A 157 -7.23 9.14 -12.92
N ARG A 158 -6.76 9.08 -11.67
CA ARG A 158 -7.48 8.51 -10.51
C ARG A 158 -7.93 7.09 -10.79
N GLU A 159 -7.03 6.32 -11.35
CA GLU A 159 -7.23 4.91 -11.68
C GLU A 159 -6.20 4.07 -10.96
N LEU A 160 -6.62 2.88 -10.55
CA LEU A 160 -5.72 1.88 -9.97
C LEU A 160 -5.57 0.72 -10.95
N GLU A 161 -4.34 0.44 -11.35
CA GLU A 161 -4.03 -0.78 -12.09
C GLU A 161 -3.42 -1.81 -11.13
N VAL A 162 -4.00 -3.01 -11.13
CA VAL A 162 -3.55 -4.13 -10.30
C VAL A 162 -2.87 -5.14 -11.21
N VAL A 163 -1.60 -5.41 -10.92
CA VAL A 163 -0.74 -6.32 -11.66
C VAL A 163 -0.35 -7.49 -10.75
N ARG A 164 -0.42 -8.70 -11.30
CA ARG A 164 0.03 -9.92 -10.63
C ARG A 164 0.82 -10.82 -11.58
N PRO A 165 1.75 -11.63 -11.06
CA PRO A 165 2.48 -12.60 -11.86
C PRO A 165 1.54 -13.51 -12.67
N GLY A 166 1.82 -13.66 -13.97
CA GLY A 166 1.10 -14.58 -14.85
C GLY A 166 -0.34 -14.21 -15.20
N THR A 167 -0.83 -13.02 -14.82
CA THR A 167 -2.20 -12.58 -15.15
C THR A 167 -2.21 -11.26 -15.91
N ALA A 168 -3.25 -11.03 -16.71
CA ALA A 168 -3.50 -9.71 -17.29
C ALA A 168 -3.77 -8.69 -16.17
N SER A 169 -3.26 -7.47 -16.32
CA SER A 169 -3.55 -6.40 -15.36
C SER A 169 -5.03 -6.00 -15.40
N ILE A 170 -5.54 -5.56 -14.25
CA ILE A 170 -6.93 -5.09 -14.10
C ILE A 170 -6.89 -3.62 -13.71
N THR A 171 -7.60 -2.77 -14.47
CA THR A 171 -7.72 -1.34 -14.15
C THR A 171 -9.08 -1.03 -13.53
N TYR A 172 -9.04 -0.52 -12.30
CA TYR A 172 -10.19 0.02 -11.59
C TYR A 172 -10.26 1.53 -11.81
N ARG A 173 -11.44 2.00 -12.22
CA ARG A 173 -11.72 3.40 -12.55
C ARG A 173 -12.55 4.07 -11.47
N PRO A 174 -12.66 5.41 -11.45
CA PRO A 174 -13.58 6.10 -10.56
C PRO A 174 -15.00 5.51 -10.62
N GLY A 175 -15.61 5.31 -9.45
CA GLY A 175 -16.92 4.66 -9.30
C GLY A 175 -16.87 3.13 -9.14
N ALA A 176 -15.71 2.50 -9.36
CA ALA A 176 -15.49 1.10 -9.00
C ALA A 176 -14.97 0.96 -7.56
N GLU A 177 -15.03 -0.26 -7.04
CA GLU A 177 -14.34 -0.66 -5.81
C GLU A 177 -13.17 -1.57 -6.14
N VAL A 178 -12.05 -1.36 -5.46
CA VAL A 178 -10.91 -2.29 -5.48
C VAL A 178 -11.00 -3.24 -4.28
N PRO A 179 -10.89 -4.56 -4.49
CA PRO A 179 -10.75 -5.51 -3.39
C PRO A 179 -9.46 -5.25 -2.60
N LEU A 180 -9.57 -5.16 -1.28
CA LEU A 180 -8.41 -5.12 -0.40
C LEU A 180 -7.83 -6.52 -0.21
N LEU A 181 -6.52 -6.58 -0.03
CA LEU A 181 -5.81 -7.81 0.32
C LEU A 181 -6.29 -8.31 1.69
N PRO A 182 -6.37 -9.64 1.93
CA PRO A 182 -6.71 -10.19 3.24
C PRO A 182 -5.86 -9.62 4.39
N GLU A 183 -4.58 -9.36 4.13
CA GLU A 183 -3.60 -8.77 5.06
C GLU A 183 -4.02 -7.37 5.53
N LEU A 184 -4.83 -6.66 4.75
CA LEU A 184 -5.42 -5.36 5.04
C LEU A 184 -6.88 -5.49 5.55
N GLY A 185 -7.22 -6.62 6.18
CA GLY A 185 -8.58 -6.92 6.64
C GLY A 185 -8.81 -6.77 8.14
N LYS A 186 -8.03 -5.96 8.89
CA LYS A 186 -8.12 -5.86 10.37
C LYS A 186 -9.52 -5.54 10.88
N HIS A 187 -10.23 -4.67 10.18
CA HIS A 187 -11.58 -4.24 10.54
C HIS A 187 -12.65 -4.87 9.64
N GLY A 188 -12.31 -5.91 8.87
CA GLY A 188 -13.25 -6.56 7.94
C GLY A 188 -13.60 -5.72 6.72
N LEU A 189 -12.78 -4.72 6.38
CA LEU A 189 -12.92 -3.97 5.13
C LEU A 189 -12.41 -4.85 3.98
N GLY A 190 -13.32 -5.27 3.10
CA GLY A 190 -13.02 -6.18 1.99
C GLY A 190 -12.71 -5.48 0.67
N ALA A 191 -13.15 -4.23 0.51
CA ALA A 191 -12.92 -3.41 -0.67
C ALA A 191 -13.00 -1.93 -0.31
N VAL A 192 -12.43 -1.07 -1.14
CA VAL A 192 -12.55 0.39 -1.02
C VAL A 192 -12.93 1.00 -2.37
N PRO A 193 -13.73 2.07 -2.40
CA PRO A 193 -13.92 2.86 -3.61
C PRO A 193 -12.57 3.36 -4.13
N VAL A 194 -12.39 3.35 -5.46
CA VAL A 194 -11.16 3.88 -6.07
C VAL A 194 -10.91 5.33 -5.65
N ALA A 195 -11.97 6.12 -5.45
CA ALA A 195 -11.88 7.50 -4.98
C ALA A 195 -11.14 7.63 -3.64
N ALA A 196 -11.32 6.69 -2.71
CA ALA A 196 -10.66 6.70 -1.40
C ALA A 196 -9.14 6.54 -1.47
N LEU A 197 -8.57 6.16 -2.63
CA LEU A 197 -7.14 6.10 -2.86
C LEU A 197 -6.53 7.44 -3.30
N PHE A 198 -7.37 8.37 -3.78
CA PHE A 198 -6.92 9.60 -4.45
C PHE A 198 -7.51 10.88 -3.85
N GLU A 199 -8.59 10.79 -3.07
CA GLU A 199 -9.33 11.93 -2.53
C GLU A 199 -9.39 11.86 -1.00
N GLU A 200 -8.99 12.94 -0.33
CA GLU A 200 -8.90 13.01 1.14
C GLU A 200 -10.26 12.77 1.82
N ARG A 201 -11.32 13.38 1.28
CA ARG A 201 -12.68 13.23 1.81
C ARG A 201 -13.18 11.78 1.74
N ASP A 202 -12.90 11.09 0.63
CA ASP A 202 -13.29 9.70 0.47
C ASP A 202 -12.42 8.80 1.34
N ALA A 203 -11.11 9.08 1.43
CA ALA A 203 -10.18 8.34 2.28
C ALA A 203 -10.57 8.39 3.76
N ALA A 204 -11.01 9.54 4.27
CA ALA A 204 -11.40 9.76 5.67
C ALA A 204 -12.46 8.76 6.16
N GLN A 205 -13.42 8.41 5.30
CA GLN A 205 -14.49 7.43 5.57
C GLN A 205 -13.94 6.02 5.83
N PHE A 206 -12.73 5.74 5.37
CA PHE A 206 -12.04 4.46 5.51
C PHE A 206 -10.79 4.56 6.39
N THR A 207 -10.50 5.71 7.00
CA THR A 207 -9.39 5.87 7.95
C THR A 207 -9.92 6.22 9.33
N ASP A 208 -9.92 7.50 9.69
CA ASP A 208 -10.22 7.97 11.03
C ASP A 208 -11.72 7.78 11.35
N GLU A 209 -12.61 8.17 10.44
CA GLU A 209 -14.06 8.05 10.63
C GLU A 209 -14.48 6.58 10.77
N TRP A 210 -13.81 5.68 10.03
CA TRP A 210 -14.04 4.24 10.13
C TRP A 210 -13.71 3.70 11.51
N VAL A 211 -12.57 4.11 12.06
CA VAL A 211 -12.10 3.68 13.39
C VAL A 211 -13.01 4.22 14.48
N GLU A 212 -13.41 5.49 14.38
CA GLU A 212 -14.35 6.12 15.31
C GLU A 212 -15.69 5.40 15.33
N ALA A 213 -16.30 5.20 14.16
CA ALA A 213 -17.58 4.50 14.03
C ALA A 213 -17.53 3.09 14.64
N ARG A 214 -16.47 2.32 14.35
CA ARG A 214 -16.30 0.96 14.89
C ARG A 214 -16.07 0.94 16.39
N THR A 215 -15.34 1.92 16.92
CA THR A 215 -15.10 2.06 18.36
C THR A 215 -16.40 2.39 19.08
N GLN A 216 -17.18 3.32 18.56
CA GLN A 216 -18.45 3.72 19.12
C GLN A 216 -19.50 2.59 19.05
N ALA A 217 -19.59 1.87 17.93
CA ALA A 217 -20.43 0.69 17.79
C ALA A 217 -20.12 -0.38 18.86
N ARG A 218 -18.84 -0.64 19.12
CA ARG A 218 -18.41 -1.57 20.19
C ARG A 218 -18.76 -1.04 21.58
N ALA A 219 -18.61 0.26 21.82
CA ALA A 219 -18.99 0.89 23.08
C ALA A 219 -20.49 0.74 23.37
N ILE A 220 -21.35 0.91 22.36
CA ILE A 220 -22.80 0.68 22.46
C ILE A 220 -23.09 -0.75 22.96
N LEU A 221 -22.48 -1.75 22.32
CA LEU A 221 -22.67 -3.15 22.71
C LEU A 221 -22.11 -3.45 24.11
N ALA A 222 -20.97 -2.85 24.48
CA ALA A 222 -20.41 -2.98 25.81
C ALA A 222 -21.34 -2.39 26.89
N VAL A 223 -21.96 -1.23 26.64
CA VAL A 223 -22.94 -0.63 27.56
C VAL A 223 -24.16 -1.54 27.72
N LEU A 224 -24.72 -2.04 26.62
CA LEU A 224 -25.88 -2.96 26.67
C LEU A 224 -25.56 -4.22 27.47
N SER A 225 -24.38 -4.80 27.24
CA SER A 225 -23.89 -5.97 27.99
C SER A 225 -23.72 -5.66 29.48
N ALA A 226 -23.10 -4.53 29.82
CA ALA A 226 -22.90 -4.12 31.22
C ALA A 226 -24.22 -3.89 31.96
N ARG A 227 -25.26 -3.45 31.24
CA ARG A 227 -26.62 -3.28 31.76
C ARG A 227 -27.44 -4.58 31.79
N GLY A 228 -26.89 -5.70 31.32
CA GLY A 228 -27.61 -6.97 31.23
C GLY A 228 -28.76 -6.96 30.22
N LEU A 229 -28.73 -6.08 29.22
CA LEU A 229 -29.77 -5.97 28.20
C LEU A 229 -29.48 -6.92 27.03
N ALA A 230 -30.25 -8.00 26.94
CA ALA A 230 -30.15 -8.93 25.82
C ALA A 230 -30.67 -8.29 24.53
N VAL A 231 -29.82 -8.21 23.50
CA VAL A 231 -30.14 -7.64 22.18
C VAL A 231 -29.97 -8.72 21.11
N PRO A 232 -30.92 -8.88 20.16
CA PRO A 232 -30.81 -9.87 19.09
C PRO A 232 -29.54 -9.72 18.27
N GLU A 233 -28.95 -10.85 17.83
CA GLU A 233 -27.71 -10.85 17.04
C GLU A 233 -27.80 -10.00 15.77
N ALA A 234 -28.95 -10.01 15.09
CA ALA A 234 -29.18 -9.18 13.91
C ALA A 234 -29.03 -7.68 14.21
N VAL A 235 -29.47 -7.23 15.38
CA VAL A 235 -29.33 -5.83 15.81
C VAL A 235 -27.88 -5.54 16.19
N GLN A 236 -27.19 -6.49 16.84
CA GLN A 236 -25.75 -6.33 17.13
C GLN A 236 -24.94 -6.19 15.84
N ALA A 237 -25.22 -7.03 14.83
CA ALA A 237 -24.61 -6.96 13.52
C ALA A 237 -24.88 -5.61 12.83
N ARG A 238 -26.12 -5.09 12.91
CA ARG A 238 -26.48 -3.78 12.37
C ARG A 238 -25.74 -2.64 13.06
N VAL A 239 -25.60 -2.68 14.40
CA VAL A 239 -24.82 -1.69 15.15
C VAL A 239 -23.35 -1.73 14.71
N LEU A 240 -22.74 -2.91 14.60
CA LEU A 240 -21.35 -3.07 14.19
C LEU A 240 -21.07 -2.66 12.73
N ALA A 241 -22.08 -2.78 11.86
CA ALA A 241 -21.98 -2.39 10.46
C ALA A 241 -22.29 -0.91 10.20
N CYS A 242 -22.83 -0.18 11.18
CA CYS A 242 -23.19 1.22 11.02
C CYS A 242 -21.94 2.10 10.94
N GLY A 243 -21.82 2.86 9.85
CA GLY A 243 -20.77 3.85 9.62
C GLY A 243 -21.21 5.29 9.91
N GLU A 244 -22.48 5.52 10.26
CA GLU A 244 -23.06 6.86 10.41
C GLU A 244 -22.86 7.40 11.84
N PRO A 245 -21.98 8.39 12.07
CA PRO A 245 -21.63 8.84 13.42
C PRO A 245 -22.84 9.36 14.20
N GLY A 246 -23.72 10.12 13.53
CA GLY A 246 -24.93 10.67 14.16
C GLY A 246 -25.93 9.58 14.57
N ALA A 247 -26.01 8.46 13.83
CA ALA A 247 -26.85 7.33 14.23
C ALA A 247 -26.25 6.63 15.45
N LEU A 248 -24.93 6.38 15.45
CA LEU A 248 -24.21 5.77 16.56
C LEU A 248 -24.30 6.61 17.84
N GLU A 249 -24.28 7.95 17.75
CA GLU A 249 -24.41 8.82 18.92
C GLU A 249 -25.80 8.70 19.56
N ARG A 250 -26.86 8.76 18.74
CA ARG A 250 -28.23 8.55 19.21
C ARG A 250 -28.41 7.16 19.83
N TRP A 251 -27.83 6.13 19.21
CA TRP A 251 -27.89 4.78 19.73
C TRP A 251 -27.10 4.59 21.01
N LEU A 252 -25.99 5.30 21.23
CA LEU A 252 -25.27 5.28 22.49
C LEU A 252 -26.12 5.83 23.64
N VAL A 253 -26.79 6.96 23.42
CA VAL A 253 -27.74 7.52 24.40
C VAL A 253 -28.90 6.55 24.66
N SER A 254 -29.43 5.93 23.61
CA SER A 254 -30.47 4.91 23.75
C SER A 254 -29.98 3.68 24.53
N ALA A 255 -28.78 3.20 24.27
CA ALA A 255 -28.18 2.07 24.99
C ALA A 255 -28.00 2.36 26.48
N ALA A 256 -27.70 3.61 26.85
CA ALA A 256 -27.59 4.02 28.25
C ALA A 256 -28.96 4.12 28.97
N THR A 257 -30.03 4.43 28.25
CA THR A 257 -31.33 4.81 28.84
C THR A 257 -32.47 3.83 28.60
N ALA A 258 -32.35 2.94 27.62
CA ALA A 258 -33.42 2.01 27.23
C ALA A 258 -33.83 1.11 28.40
N ALA A 259 -35.13 0.87 28.56
CA ALA A 259 -35.67 0.02 29.61
C ALA A 259 -35.41 -1.49 29.38
N SER A 260 -35.17 -1.88 28.11
CA SER A 260 -34.90 -3.26 27.72
C SER A 260 -34.11 -3.31 26.41
N GLY A 261 -33.54 -4.48 26.10
CA GLY A 261 -32.90 -4.69 24.79
C GLY A 261 -33.87 -4.61 23.61
N ALA A 262 -35.15 -4.97 23.80
CA ALA A 262 -36.19 -4.79 22.78
C ALA A 262 -36.50 -3.31 22.53
N ALA A 263 -36.49 -2.47 23.57
CA ALA A 263 -36.66 -1.03 23.42
C ALA A 263 -35.48 -0.40 22.65
N PHE A 264 -34.26 -0.87 22.91
CA PHE A 264 -33.08 -0.47 22.14
C PHE A 264 -33.17 -0.93 20.67
N ALA A 265 -33.52 -2.20 20.42
CA ALA A 265 -33.70 -2.73 19.06
C ALA A 265 -34.69 -1.88 18.24
N ALA A 266 -35.82 -1.50 18.85
CA ALA A 266 -36.79 -0.64 18.20
C ALA A 266 -36.24 0.78 17.90
N ALA A 267 -35.27 1.28 18.67
CA ALA A 267 -34.60 2.54 18.39
C ALA A 267 -33.60 2.43 17.23
N VAL A 268 -32.93 1.29 17.08
CA VAL A 268 -32.09 0.97 15.92
C VAL A 268 -32.93 0.88 14.65
N ASP A 269 -34.15 0.34 14.72
CA ASP A 269 -35.01 0.19 13.54
C ASP A 269 -35.63 1.50 13.03
N ARG A 270 -35.78 2.50 13.90
CA ARG A 270 -36.33 3.83 13.56
C ARG A 270 -35.29 4.81 13.01
N GLY A 271 -34.00 4.49 13.14
CA GLY A 271 -32.87 5.31 12.71
C GLY A 271 -32.13 4.70 11.54
#